data_AF-A0A9E4JHF4-F1
#
_entry.id   AF-A0A9E4JHF4-F1
#
_cell.length_a   1.000
_cell.length_b   1.000
_cell.length_c   1.000
_cell.angle_alpha   90.00
_cell.angle_beta   90.00
_cell.angle_gamma   90.00
#
_symmetry.space_group_name_H-M   'P 1'
#
loop_
_entity.id
_entity.type
_entity.pdbx_description
1 polymer ?
#
loop_
_entity_poly.entity_id
_entity_poly.type
_entity_poly.pdbx_seq_one_letter_code
_entity_poly.pdbx_strand_id
1 'polypeptide(L)'
;MKKLLTFLAIILLTPLSFSGVIYTDASEAVNFNSQIAHNFDLLTSDGFGELKISLTAAEVVRILGEPQSKGEQQFWGADGLYHQKWNYPQQGIILDMAGETEQGSSMISSIRVQAPSQLKTKRGIGIGDSSAKVKQAYAQEEDEAAPISSDYFVAGSVYGGLIFEFKNNQVTEMFLGAMAE
;
A
#
# COMPACT_ATOMS: atom_id res chain seq x y z
N MET A 1 48.12 -25.87 51.06
CA MET A 1 47.61 -26.42 52.34
C MET A 1 46.55 -25.48 52.90
N LYS A 2 45.53 -26.07 53.54
CA LYS A 2 44.37 -25.51 54.28
C LYS A 2 43.11 -25.14 53.47
N LYS A 3 42.10 -25.97 53.74
CA LYS A 3 40.69 -25.98 53.31
C LYS A 3 39.85 -25.05 54.18
N LEU A 4 38.70 -24.59 53.66
CA LEU A 4 37.41 -24.30 54.33
C LEU A 4 36.51 -23.59 53.29
N LEU A 5 35.20 -23.72 53.18
CA LEU A 5 34.16 -24.58 53.75
C LEU A 5 32.93 -24.42 52.83
N THR A 6 32.15 -25.49 52.71
CA THR A 6 30.83 -25.65 52.08
C THR A 6 29.81 -24.56 52.48
N PHE A 7 28.92 -24.15 51.57
CA PHE A 7 27.48 -24.06 51.85
C PHE A 7 26.64 -24.16 50.56
N LEU A 8 25.83 -25.21 50.52
CA LEU A 8 24.75 -25.47 49.58
C LEU A 8 23.52 -24.66 50.04
N ALA A 9 22.95 -23.83 49.16
CA ALA A 9 21.63 -23.24 49.37
C ALA A 9 20.75 -23.56 48.16
N ILE A 10 19.89 -24.55 48.36
CA ILE A 10 18.79 -24.90 47.47
C ILE A 10 17.70 -23.84 47.70
N ILE A 11 17.48 -22.95 46.72
CA ILE A 11 16.28 -22.11 46.68
C ILE A 11 15.28 -22.80 45.76
N LEU A 12 14.31 -23.46 46.39
CA LEU A 12 13.05 -23.87 45.77
C LEU A 12 12.28 -22.60 45.38
N LEU A 13 12.25 -22.28 44.09
CA LEU A 13 11.31 -21.28 43.56
C LEU A 13 10.11 -22.02 42.96
N THR A 14 8.96 -21.88 43.61
CA THR A 14 7.68 -22.40 43.16
C THR A 14 7.29 -21.77 41.81
N PRO A 15 6.57 -22.48 40.92
CA PRO A 15 6.01 -21.85 39.74
C PRO A 15 4.94 -20.86 40.20
N LEU A 16 5.22 -19.56 40.10
CA LEU A 16 4.19 -18.53 40.09
C LEU A 16 3.31 -18.80 38.87
N SER A 17 2.11 -19.33 39.09
CA SER A 17 1.06 -19.34 38.09
C SER A 17 0.68 -17.88 37.82
N PHE A 18 1.24 -17.30 36.77
CA PHE A 18 0.85 -15.99 36.29
C PHE A 18 -0.51 -16.12 35.60
N SER A 19 -1.59 -16.02 36.38
CA SER A 19 -2.94 -15.82 35.84
C SER A 19 -3.09 -14.36 35.41
N GLY A 20 -2.31 -13.95 34.41
CA GLY A 20 -2.50 -12.68 33.74
C GLY A 20 -3.67 -12.80 32.80
N VAL A 21 -4.85 -12.33 33.22
CA VAL A 21 -5.92 -11.99 32.28
C VAL A 21 -5.37 -10.86 31.42
N ILE A 22 -5.16 -11.12 30.13
CA ILE A 22 -4.83 -10.09 29.15
C ILE A 22 -6.10 -9.24 29.00
N TYR A 23 -6.14 -8.08 29.66
CA TYR A 23 -7.11 -7.05 29.35
C TYR A 23 -6.57 -6.31 28.13
N THR A 24 -7.02 -6.68 26.93
CA THR A 24 -6.89 -5.78 25.78
C THR A 24 -7.83 -4.61 26.04
N ASP A 25 -7.26 -3.41 26.18
CA ASP A 25 -8.04 -2.19 26.32
C ASP A 25 -8.85 -1.99 25.04
N ALA A 26 -10.17 -2.00 25.16
CA ALA A 26 -11.08 -1.83 24.03
C ALA A 26 -10.85 -0.49 23.30
N SER A 27 -10.29 0.52 23.98
CA SER A 27 -9.95 1.81 23.37
C SER A 27 -8.77 1.73 22.40
N GLU A 28 -7.76 0.89 22.68
CA GLU A 28 -6.63 0.66 21.77
C GLU A 28 -7.06 -0.14 20.54
N ALA A 29 -7.91 -1.16 20.72
CA ALA A 29 -8.46 -1.94 19.62
C ALA A 29 -9.38 -1.10 18.70
N VAL A 30 -10.17 -0.18 19.27
CA VAL A 30 -11.02 0.74 18.49
C VAL A 30 -10.16 1.76 17.72
N ASN A 31 -9.10 2.31 18.34
CA ASN A 31 -8.20 3.24 17.68
C ASN A 31 -7.43 2.56 16.53
N PHE A 32 -6.94 1.33 16.75
CA PHE A 32 -6.28 0.54 15.72
C PHE A 32 -7.20 0.20 14.53
N ASN A 33 -8.43 -0.25 14.80
CA ASN A 33 -9.39 -0.56 13.74
C ASN A 33 -9.82 0.70 12.97
N SER A 34 -9.95 1.84 13.65
CA SER A 34 -10.22 3.13 13.00
C SER A 34 -9.06 3.55 12.10
N GLN A 35 -7.82 3.32 12.52
CA GLN A 35 -6.63 3.67 11.75
C GLN A 35 -6.46 2.76 10.54
N ILE A 36 -6.70 1.44 10.69
CA ILE A 36 -6.72 0.50 9.56
C ILE A 36 -7.77 0.89 8.53
N ALA A 37 -9.02 1.15 8.96
CA ALA A 37 -10.07 1.57 8.04
C ALA A 37 -9.71 2.86 7.29
N HIS A 38 -9.23 3.88 8.02
CA HIS A 38 -8.82 5.16 7.44
C HIS A 38 -7.68 5.01 6.43
N ASN A 39 -6.73 4.10 6.69
CA ASN A 39 -5.60 3.87 5.78
C ASN A 39 -6.05 3.23 4.45
N PHE A 40 -7.09 2.40 4.46
CA PHE A 40 -7.65 1.80 3.24
C PHE A 40 -8.66 2.71 2.53
N ASP A 41 -9.20 3.73 3.19
CA ASP A 41 -10.16 4.66 2.57
C ASP A 41 -9.55 5.38 1.36
N LEU A 42 -8.26 5.72 1.38
CA LEU A 42 -7.58 6.33 0.23
C LEU A 42 -7.54 5.45 -1.01
N LEU A 43 -7.39 4.13 -0.85
CA LEU A 43 -7.32 3.18 -1.96
C LEU A 43 -8.58 3.23 -2.83
N THR A 44 -9.75 3.40 -2.19
CA THR A 44 -11.05 3.40 -2.88
C THR A 44 -11.59 4.81 -3.14
N SER A 45 -11.15 5.80 -2.36
CA SER A 45 -11.64 7.19 -2.45
C SER A 45 -10.79 8.10 -3.31
N ASP A 46 -9.53 7.79 -3.63
CA ASP A 46 -8.69 8.55 -4.58
C ASP A 46 -8.68 7.92 -5.98
N GLY A 47 -7.84 8.43 -6.88
CA GLY A 47 -7.73 7.99 -8.27
C GLY A 47 -6.95 9.00 -9.12
N PHE A 48 -6.75 8.68 -10.40
CA PHE A 48 -6.04 9.55 -11.34
C PHE A 48 -6.96 9.96 -12.48
N GLY A 49 -7.42 11.22 -12.48
CA GLY A 49 -8.51 11.64 -13.37
C GLY A 49 -9.77 10.80 -13.16
N GLU A 50 -10.23 10.11 -14.21
CA GLU A 50 -11.36 9.17 -14.13
C GLU A 50 -10.97 7.77 -13.64
N LEU A 51 -9.67 7.43 -13.61
CA LEU A 51 -9.21 6.10 -13.20
C LEU A 51 -9.26 5.92 -11.70
N LYS A 52 -9.78 4.78 -11.25
CA LYS A 52 -9.83 4.34 -9.86
C LYS A 52 -9.78 2.82 -9.78
N ILE A 53 -9.48 2.29 -8.61
CA ILE A 53 -9.54 0.85 -8.33
C ILE A 53 -10.95 0.32 -8.63
N SER A 54 -11.03 -0.97 -9.01
CA SER A 54 -12.26 -1.70 -9.31
C SER A 54 -13.02 -1.26 -10.58
N LEU A 55 -12.46 -0.37 -11.41
CA LEU A 55 -13.01 -0.17 -12.76
C LEU A 55 -12.85 -1.44 -13.59
N THR A 56 -13.91 -1.83 -14.29
CA THR A 56 -13.90 -3.00 -15.17
C THR A 56 -13.05 -2.77 -16.41
N ALA A 57 -12.56 -3.84 -17.01
CA ALA A 57 -11.86 -3.81 -18.30
C ALA A 57 -12.61 -2.98 -19.37
N ALA A 58 -13.94 -3.09 -19.44
CA ALA A 58 -14.75 -2.34 -20.41
C ALA A 58 -14.76 -0.83 -20.12
N GLU A 59 -14.84 -0.43 -18.84
CA GLU A 59 -14.76 0.98 -18.44
C GLU A 59 -13.37 1.55 -18.69
N VAL A 60 -12.32 0.77 -18.44
CA VAL A 60 -10.93 1.15 -18.74
C VAL A 60 -10.76 1.43 -20.23
N VAL A 61 -11.22 0.52 -21.11
CA VAL A 61 -11.13 0.72 -22.56
C VAL A 61 -11.95 1.94 -23.01
N ARG A 62 -13.10 2.20 -22.39
CA ARG A 62 -13.88 3.41 -22.66
C ARG A 62 -13.13 4.71 -22.30
N ILE A 63 -12.35 4.69 -21.22
CA ILE A 63 -11.63 5.87 -20.71
C ILE A 63 -10.30 6.08 -21.46
N LEU A 64 -9.51 5.02 -21.63
CA LEU A 64 -8.12 5.11 -22.12
C LEU A 64 -7.95 4.64 -23.57
N GLY A 65 -8.96 4.02 -24.17
CA GLY A 65 -8.81 3.23 -25.39
C GLY A 65 -8.20 1.85 -25.11
N GLU A 66 -7.84 1.12 -26.17
CA GLU A 66 -7.15 -0.17 -26.03
C GLU A 66 -5.71 0.03 -25.53
N PRO A 67 -5.20 -0.85 -24.64
CA PRO A 67 -3.80 -0.81 -24.25
C PRO A 67 -2.90 -1.15 -25.43
N GLN A 68 -1.75 -0.48 -25.52
CA GLN A 68 -0.75 -0.78 -26.54
C GLN A 68 -0.18 -2.20 -26.38
N SER A 69 -0.09 -2.70 -25.15
CA SER A 69 0.28 -4.09 -24.88
C SER A 69 -0.31 -4.60 -23.57
N LYS A 70 -0.55 -5.91 -23.53
CA LYS A 70 -0.91 -6.64 -22.31
C LYS A 70 0.21 -7.65 -22.01
N GLY A 71 0.53 -7.80 -20.74
CA GLY A 71 1.47 -8.82 -20.26
C GLY A 71 0.88 -10.22 -20.29
N GLU A 72 1.68 -11.20 -19.91
CA GLU A 72 1.17 -12.53 -19.59
C GLU A 72 0.26 -12.49 -18.37
N GLN A 73 -0.64 -13.45 -18.31
CA GLN A 73 -1.52 -13.60 -17.18
C GLN A 73 -0.86 -14.47 -16.12
N GLN A 74 -0.91 -14.04 -14.87
CA GLN A 74 -0.19 -14.68 -13.78
C GLN A 74 -1.14 -14.89 -12.60
N PHE A 75 -1.22 -16.12 -12.10
CA PHE A 75 -1.95 -16.39 -10.86
C PHE A 75 -1.10 -15.94 -9.66
N TRP A 76 -1.65 -15.06 -8.84
CA TRP A 76 -1.01 -14.58 -7.63
C TRP A 76 -1.61 -15.31 -6.44
N GLY A 77 -0.76 -16.03 -5.70
CA GLY A 77 -1.21 -16.86 -4.58
C GLY A 77 -1.61 -16.07 -3.33
N ALA A 78 -1.21 -14.80 -3.24
CA ALA A 78 -1.49 -13.95 -2.09
C ALA A 78 -2.98 -13.58 -1.98
N ASP A 79 -3.62 -13.27 -3.10
CA ASP A 79 -5.03 -12.91 -3.19
C ASP A 79 -5.88 -13.95 -3.93
N GLY A 80 -5.25 -14.92 -4.61
CA GLY A 80 -5.92 -15.97 -5.34
C GLY A 80 -6.53 -15.50 -6.67
N LEU A 81 -6.00 -14.43 -7.25
CA LEU A 81 -6.50 -13.86 -8.51
C LEU A 81 -5.51 -14.06 -9.67
N TYR A 82 -6.02 -13.93 -10.89
CA TYR A 82 -5.22 -13.84 -12.10
C TYR A 82 -4.97 -12.38 -12.45
N HIS A 83 -3.70 -11.99 -12.44
CA HIS A 83 -3.23 -10.64 -12.71
C HIS A 83 -2.69 -10.53 -14.13
N GLN A 84 -2.91 -9.38 -14.75
CA GLN A 84 -2.37 -9.04 -16.05
C GLN A 84 -2.08 -7.55 -16.14
N LYS A 85 -0.82 -7.24 -16.46
CA LYS A 85 -0.39 -5.87 -16.71
C LYS A 85 -0.91 -5.33 -18.03
N TRP A 86 -1.54 -4.16 -18.03
CA TRP A 86 -1.95 -3.43 -19.23
C TRP A 86 -1.14 -2.14 -19.35
N ASN A 87 -0.47 -1.96 -20.49
CA ASN A 87 0.48 -0.86 -20.67
C ASN A 87 -0.06 0.21 -21.61
N TYR A 88 -0.04 1.46 -21.13
CA TYR A 88 -0.39 2.66 -21.88
C TYR A 88 0.77 3.65 -21.96
N PRO A 89 1.89 3.31 -22.62
CA PRO A 89 3.12 4.08 -22.57
C PRO A 89 2.98 5.51 -23.11
N GLN A 90 2.16 5.73 -24.15
CA GLN A 90 1.92 7.09 -24.68
C GLN A 90 1.17 8.00 -23.70
N GLN A 91 0.45 7.40 -22.74
CA GLN A 91 -0.29 8.11 -21.71
C GLN A 91 0.44 8.09 -20.35
N GLY A 92 1.58 7.40 -20.26
CA GLY A 92 2.35 7.24 -19.02
C GLY A 92 1.63 6.44 -17.94
N ILE A 93 0.81 5.45 -18.34
CA ILE A 93 -0.03 4.67 -17.40
C ILE A 93 0.29 3.18 -17.54
N ILE A 94 0.38 2.49 -16.41
CA ILE A 94 0.41 1.04 -16.33
C ILE A 94 -0.67 0.63 -15.34
N LEU A 95 -1.55 -0.28 -15.77
CA LEU A 95 -2.57 -0.86 -14.91
C LEU A 95 -2.19 -2.30 -14.61
N ASP A 96 -2.48 -2.72 -13.39
CA ASP A 96 -2.63 -4.14 -13.11
C ASP A 96 -4.12 -4.47 -13.08
N MET A 97 -4.50 -5.53 -13.80
CA MET A 97 -5.87 -5.99 -13.94
C MET A 97 -5.99 -7.37 -13.31
N ALA A 98 -6.89 -7.53 -12.34
CA ALA A 98 -7.09 -8.78 -11.62
C ALA A 98 -8.50 -9.35 -11.85
N GLY A 99 -8.61 -10.68 -11.91
CA GLY A 99 -9.88 -11.39 -12.04
C GLY A 99 -9.81 -12.83 -11.52
N GLU A 100 -10.97 -13.44 -11.25
CA GLU A 100 -11.04 -14.78 -10.65
C GLU A 100 -10.56 -15.91 -11.58
N THR A 101 -10.60 -15.68 -12.89
CA THR A 101 -10.19 -16.66 -13.91
C THR A 101 -9.33 -15.99 -14.97
N GLU A 102 -8.53 -16.79 -15.66
CA GLU A 102 -7.63 -16.31 -16.71
C GLU A 102 -8.41 -15.60 -17.84
N GLN A 103 -9.51 -16.18 -18.35
CA GLN A 103 -10.28 -15.54 -19.43
C GLN A 103 -11.51 -14.74 -18.93
N GLY A 104 -11.59 -14.50 -17.62
CA GLY A 104 -12.74 -13.87 -16.96
C GLY A 104 -12.78 -12.34 -17.09
N SER A 105 -13.84 -11.76 -16.52
CA SER A 105 -13.88 -10.31 -16.32
C SER A 105 -12.82 -9.90 -15.31
N SER A 106 -12.06 -8.85 -15.63
CA SER A 106 -11.06 -8.27 -14.74
C SER A 106 -11.37 -6.81 -14.41
N MET A 107 -10.82 -6.37 -13.28
CA MET A 107 -10.92 -4.99 -12.79
C MET A 107 -9.53 -4.48 -12.42
N ILE A 108 -9.38 -3.15 -12.34
CA ILE A 108 -8.14 -2.54 -11.86
C ILE A 108 -7.88 -2.96 -10.40
N SER A 109 -6.72 -3.56 -10.15
CA SER A 109 -6.16 -3.83 -8.82
C SER A 109 -5.13 -2.78 -8.40
N SER A 110 -4.36 -2.23 -9.35
CA SER A 110 -3.46 -1.11 -9.11
C SER A 110 -3.28 -0.21 -10.34
N ILE A 111 -2.88 1.04 -10.08
CA ILE A 111 -2.63 2.05 -11.10
C ILE A 111 -1.27 2.68 -10.84
N ARG A 112 -0.42 2.69 -11.87
CA ARG A 112 0.86 3.40 -11.88
C ARG A 112 0.83 4.50 -12.92
N VAL A 113 1.19 5.71 -12.52
CA VAL A 113 1.26 6.91 -13.37
C VAL A 113 2.67 7.48 -13.32
N GLN A 114 3.23 7.73 -14.50
CA GLN A 114 4.56 8.31 -14.70
C GLN A 114 4.56 9.23 -15.93
N ALA A 115 5.67 9.92 -16.22
CA ALA A 115 5.80 10.69 -17.46
C ALA A 115 5.54 9.78 -18.69
N PRO A 116 4.83 10.26 -19.75
CA PRO A 116 4.41 11.64 -20.00
C PRO A 116 3.01 12.01 -19.47
N SER A 117 2.43 11.24 -18.55
CA SER A 117 1.04 11.44 -18.11
C SER A 117 0.77 12.85 -17.59
N GLN A 118 -0.43 13.35 -17.91
CA GLN A 118 -0.97 14.61 -17.38
C GLN A 118 -2.07 14.36 -16.33
N LEU A 119 -2.33 13.10 -16.00
CA LEU A 119 -3.31 12.75 -14.97
C LEU A 119 -2.85 13.26 -13.61
N LYS A 120 -3.84 13.62 -12.80
CA LYS A 120 -3.63 14.11 -11.44
C LYS A 120 -4.47 13.30 -10.47
N THR A 121 -4.00 13.23 -9.23
CA THR A 121 -4.80 12.76 -8.11
C THR A 121 -6.04 13.63 -7.92
N LYS A 122 -7.02 13.18 -7.11
CA LYS A 122 -8.19 14.03 -6.79
C LYS A 122 -7.81 15.33 -6.09
N ARG A 123 -6.67 15.33 -5.39
CA ARG A 123 -6.10 16.52 -4.71
C ARG A 123 -5.19 17.35 -5.61
N GLY A 124 -5.13 17.05 -6.91
CA GLY A 124 -4.45 17.86 -7.91
C GLY A 124 -2.92 17.70 -7.94
N ILE A 125 -2.40 16.59 -7.42
CA ILE A 125 -0.98 16.22 -7.54
C ILE A 125 -0.75 15.51 -8.87
N GLY A 126 0.28 15.89 -9.61
CA GLY A 126 0.70 15.23 -10.84
C GLY A 126 2.21 15.08 -10.94
N ILE A 127 2.66 14.43 -12.02
CA ILE A 127 4.09 14.28 -12.34
C ILE A 127 4.75 15.66 -12.44
N GLY A 128 5.91 15.81 -11.78
CA GLY A 128 6.68 17.06 -11.73
C GLY A 128 6.32 18.01 -10.58
N ASP A 129 5.22 17.78 -9.86
CA ASP A 129 4.89 18.55 -8.65
C ASP A 129 5.92 18.30 -7.54
N SER A 130 6.07 19.26 -6.61
CA SER A 130 7.07 19.15 -5.54
C SER A 130 6.65 18.17 -4.44
N SER A 131 7.64 17.52 -3.81
CA SER A 131 7.41 16.67 -2.62
C SER A 131 6.72 17.42 -1.49
N ALA A 132 7.03 18.71 -1.31
CA ALA A 132 6.36 19.57 -0.32
C ALA A 132 4.85 19.73 -0.59
N LYS A 133 4.45 19.88 -1.87
CA LYS A 133 3.04 19.97 -2.26
C LYS A 133 2.31 18.66 -1.97
N VAL A 134 2.95 17.51 -2.21
CA VAL A 134 2.40 16.19 -1.89
C VAL A 134 2.15 16.05 -0.40
N LYS A 135 3.19 16.31 0.42
CA LYS A 135 3.11 16.24 1.88
C LYS A 135 2.01 17.14 2.42
N GLN A 136 1.89 18.35 1.90
CA GLN A 136 0.80 19.25 2.29
C GLN A 136 -0.59 18.70 1.94
N ALA A 137 -0.73 18.11 0.74
CA ALA A 137 -2.02 17.62 0.26
C ALA A 137 -2.51 16.36 0.99
N TYR A 138 -1.60 15.54 1.52
CA TYR A 138 -1.88 14.23 2.11
C TYR A 138 -1.35 14.05 3.55
N ALA A 139 -1.09 15.15 4.26
CA ALA A 139 -0.50 15.13 5.60
C ALA A 139 -1.32 14.32 6.63
N GLN A 140 -2.64 14.27 6.47
CA GLN A 140 -3.52 13.56 7.41
C GLN A 140 -3.46 12.05 7.26
N GLU A 141 -2.94 11.58 6.14
CA GLU A 141 -2.86 10.17 5.78
C GLU A 141 -1.42 9.69 5.68
N GLU A 142 -0.43 10.49 6.10
CA GLU A 142 0.97 10.07 6.08
C GLU A 142 1.16 8.82 6.94
N ASP A 143 1.67 7.76 6.32
CA ASP A 143 2.12 6.57 7.05
C ASP A 143 3.49 6.86 7.66
N GLU A 144 3.52 7.32 8.91
CA GLU A 144 4.75 7.64 9.63
C GLU A 144 5.70 6.44 9.78
N ALA A 145 5.19 5.20 9.65
CA ALA A 145 5.97 3.98 9.77
C ALA A 145 6.57 3.51 8.44
N ALA A 146 6.07 4.01 7.29
CA ALA A 146 6.53 3.63 5.96
C ALA A 146 7.76 4.35 5.39
N PRO A 147 8.24 5.54 5.85
CA PRO A 147 9.30 6.24 5.14
C PRO A 147 10.65 5.57 5.37
N ILE A 148 11.07 4.74 4.40
CA ILE A 148 12.41 4.14 4.35
C ILE A 148 13.45 5.16 3.82
N SER A 149 13.01 6.17 3.02
CA SER A 149 13.85 7.27 2.55
C SER A 149 13.02 8.53 2.25
N SER A 150 13.71 9.67 2.07
CA SER A 150 13.09 10.94 1.63
C SER A 150 12.57 10.92 0.19
N ASP A 151 12.89 9.87 -0.57
CA ASP A 151 12.52 9.72 -1.97
C ASP A 151 11.11 9.15 -2.13
N TYR A 152 10.44 8.78 -1.04
CA TYR A 152 9.07 8.28 -1.04
C TYR A 152 8.17 9.05 -0.09
N PHE A 153 6.88 9.07 -0.41
CA PHE A 153 5.82 9.44 0.51
C PHE A 153 4.66 8.46 0.35
N VAL A 154 4.14 7.97 1.46
CA VAL A 154 3.02 7.02 1.50
C VAL A 154 1.84 7.69 2.19
N ALA A 155 0.76 7.87 1.44
CA ALA A 155 -0.54 8.27 1.96
C ALA A 155 -1.41 7.00 2.11
N GLY A 156 -1.80 6.64 3.32
CA GLY A 156 -2.51 5.41 3.64
C GLY A 156 -1.56 4.33 4.13
N SER A 157 -1.34 3.28 3.34
CA SER A 157 -0.40 2.20 3.65
C SER A 157 0.26 1.65 2.40
N VAL A 158 1.45 1.05 2.54
CA VAL A 158 2.09 0.26 1.47
C VAL A 158 1.27 -0.96 1.02
N TYR A 159 0.33 -1.42 1.86
CA TYR A 159 -0.61 -2.50 1.55
C TYR A 159 -1.92 -2.00 0.89
N GLY A 160 -2.09 -0.70 0.78
CA GLY A 160 -3.32 -0.11 0.26
C GLY A 160 -3.29 1.40 0.45
N GLY A 161 -2.93 2.13 -0.60
CA GLY A 161 -2.79 3.57 -0.51
C GLY A 161 -2.16 4.17 -1.74
N LEU A 162 -1.77 5.43 -1.60
CA LEU A 162 -1.16 6.23 -2.65
C LEU A 162 0.31 6.46 -2.30
N ILE A 163 1.19 5.99 -3.18
CA ILE A 163 2.64 6.05 -3.00
C ILE A 163 3.20 6.99 -4.06
N PHE A 164 4.01 7.94 -3.63
CA PHE A 164 4.70 8.89 -4.49
C PHE A 164 6.19 8.61 -4.45
N GLU A 165 6.81 8.49 -5.61
CA GLU A 165 8.27 8.48 -5.75
C GLU A 165 8.73 9.86 -6.20
N PHE A 166 9.83 10.32 -5.60
CA PHE A 166 10.45 11.60 -5.89
C PHE A 166 11.86 11.43 -6.44
N LYS A 167 12.21 12.32 -7.38
CA LYS A 167 13.59 12.58 -7.77
C LYS A 167 13.81 14.08 -7.83
N ASN A 168 14.92 14.55 -7.25
CA ASN A 168 15.22 15.98 -7.17
C ASN A 168 14.04 16.82 -6.59
N ASN A 169 13.37 16.29 -5.56
CA ASN A 169 12.18 16.88 -4.92
C ASN A 169 10.94 17.03 -5.81
N GLN A 170 10.86 16.30 -6.93
CA GLN A 170 9.70 16.30 -7.81
C GLN A 170 9.12 14.89 -7.97
N VAL A 171 7.80 14.79 -8.07
CA VAL A 171 7.09 13.54 -8.34
C VAL A 171 7.53 12.97 -9.68
N THR A 172 8.08 11.76 -9.67
CA THR A 172 8.42 11.00 -10.87
C THR A 172 7.45 9.86 -11.13
N GLU A 173 6.84 9.34 -10.07
CA GLU A 173 5.82 8.29 -10.14
C GLU A 173 4.76 8.49 -9.07
N MET A 174 3.53 8.11 -9.40
CA MET A 174 2.44 7.95 -8.46
C MET A 174 1.85 6.55 -8.64
N PHE A 175 1.62 5.85 -7.54
CA PHE A 175 1.08 4.49 -7.53
C PHE A 175 -0.11 4.42 -6.56
N LEU A 176 -1.24 3.88 -7.01
CA LEU A 176 -2.41 3.59 -6.19
C LEU A 176 -2.64 2.08 -6.20
N GLY A 177 -2.55 1.42 -5.04
CA GLY A 177 -2.67 -0.04 -4.94
C GLY A 177 -2.00 -0.60 -3.68
N ALA A 178 -1.76 -1.91 -3.69
CA ALA A 178 -0.86 -2.58 -2.77
C ALA A 178 0.51 -2.75 -3.46
N MET A 179 1.62 -2.30 -2.82
CA MET A 179 2.99 -2.50 -3.34
C MET A 179 3.70 -3.70 -2.71
N ALA A 180 3.30 -4.06 -1.49
CA ALA A 180 3.84 -5.21 -0.78
C ALA A 180 2.96 -6.43 -1.07
N GLU A 181 3.46 -7.31 -1.94
CA GLU A 181 2.85 -8.58 -2.34
C GLU A 181 3.80 -9.74 -2.08
#